data_AF-A0A226E0A4-F1
#
_entry.id   AF-A0A226E0A4-F1
#
_cell.length_a   1.000
_cell.length_b   1.000
_cell.length_c   1.000
_cell.angle_alpha   90.00
_cell.angle_beta   90.00
_cell.angle_gamma   90.00
#
_symmetry.space_group_name_H-M   'P 1'
#
loop_
_entity.id
_entity.type
_entity.pdbx_description
1 polymer ?
#
loop_
_entity_poly.entity_id
_entity_poly.type
_entity_poly.pdbx_seq_one_letter_code
_entity_poly.pdbx_strand_id
1 'polypeptide(L)'
;MSIIKVGGQAVPEQRRGIFIRQQDVPDFCKVTIRSNFSEEGYGYSRHSESSGQLILKGAFYGLVRQLPEEEKPRNFLYDDIEALSDDDEPVPPIPFDSVPLTPTERLQAEELIQAYGDEGVEIEGTDMKFTWKLAVGKGWGQGIARPWDLLFITRDADKTRDYPLCTYDDCYSYSGTLAEEEFPKCLSHLGENVGFAVLEFVKREVSLKGVGYALVSFKYEDEDTKVRHLERTFAHQGRISRPPGTEAKENREFFVSQSEAEIRLSILQTASLFEMFFDTDFKCTTASVSFVVGQERQLLEELSKRGIQLKVISICREKSQNQRNPFPFGRKAMEDDTIKSLIDKTHAALYIRTDHQVLYGGQTVSDNPNSHAAKNIHDTVAQYEKIYGKTTCIPLSSVPRKDLLKMEAHLHVSLLIAYLLRLKNPFHPKFAKFHPYCLNKMTMTKHFDNESWGLIRQFMIFEFGVEIALVVTPTKYLPSL
;
A
#
# COMPACT_ATOMS: atom_id res chain seq x y z
N MET A 1 38.90 -14.41 -12.27
CA MET A 1 37.69 -13.57 -12.14
C MET A 1 36.81 -13.81 -13.35
N SER A 2 35.49 -13.90 -13.18
CA SER A 2 34.55 -14.16 -14.28
C SER A 2 33.21 -13.44 -14.05
N ILE A 3 33.29 -12.15 -13.67
CA ILE A 3 32.13 -11.25 -13.78
C ILE A 3 31.88 -11.07 -15.28
N ILE A 4 30.87 -11.77 -15.81
CA ILE A 4 30.48 -11.62 -17.20
C ILE A 4 29.78 -10.27 -17.33
N LYS A 5 30.48 -9.27 -17.91
CA LYS A 5 29.80 -8.08 -18.43
C LYS A 5 28.76 -8.54 -19.44
N VAL A 6 27.48 -8.29 -19.18
CA VAL A 6 26.38 -8.86 -19.97
C VAL A 6 26.31 -8.20 -21.35
N GLY A 7 26.97 -8.83 -22.31
CA GLY A 7 26.76 -8.58 -23.73
C GLY A 7 25.40 -9.12 -24.17
N GLY A 8 24.36 -8.29 -24.10
CA GLY A 8 23.10 -8.38 -24.87
C GLY A 8 22.15 -9.57 -24.68
N GLN A 9 22.60 -10.73 -24.16
CA GLN A 9 21.85 -11.99 -24.26
C GLN A 9 21.64 -12.75 -22.94
N ALA A 10 22.42 -12.49 -21.87
CA ALA A 10 22.38 -13.32 -20.65
C ALA A 10 21.19 -13.04 -19.69
N VAL A 11 20.30 -12.10 -20.02
CA VAL A 11 19.06 -11.81 -19.28
C VAL A 11 17.91 -11.75 -20.30
N PRO A 12 16.82 -12.54 -20.15
CA PRO A 12 15.64 -12.46 -21.01
C PRO A 12 15.06 -11.05 -21.07
N GLU A 13 14.57 -10.60 -22.22
CA GLU A 13 14.23 -9.19 -22.41
C GLU A 13 13.08 -8.73 -21.49
N GLN A 14 12.08 -9.58 -21.24
CA GLN A 14 11.01 -9.34 -20.26
C GLN A 14 11.49 -9.23 -18.79
N ARG A 15 12.75 -9.55 -18.48
CA ARG A 15 13.36 -9.51 -17.14
C ARG A 15 14.42 -8.40 -16.99
N ARG A 16 14.57 -7.51 -17.99
CA ARG A 16 15.60 -6.45 -18.00
C ARG A 16 15.21 -5.17 -17.26
N GLY A 17 13.95 -5.01 -16.85
CA GLY A 17 13.43 -3.82 -16.17
C GLY A 17 12.20 -4.14 -15.34
N ILE A 18 11.41 -3.13 -15.00
CA ILE A 18 10.17 -3.30 -14.23
C ILE A 18 9.20 -4.21 -15.00
N PHE A 19 8.62 -5.20 -14.31
CA PHE A 19 7.64 -6.14 -14.85
C PHE A 19 6.22 -5.68 -14.49
N ILE A 20 5.31 -5.66 -15.47
CA ILE A 20 3.90 -5.31 -15.25
C ILE A 20 3.14 -6.61 -14.97
N ARG A 21 2.56 -6.76 -13.77
CA ARG A 21 1.70 -7.90 -13.44
C ARG A 21 0.38 -7.83 -14.20
N GLN A 22 -0.13 -9.00 -14.61
CA GLN A 22 -1.42 -9.13 -15.30
C GLN A 22 -2.58 -9.49 -14.35
N GLN A 23 -2.27 -10.00 -13.16
CA GLN A 23 -3.25 -10.25 -12.10
C GLN A 23 -3.73 -8.93 -11.47
N ASP A 24 -4.98 -8.92 -10.99
CA ASP A 24 -5.51 -7.80 -10.21
C ASP A 24 -4.68 -7.54 -8.95
N VAL A 25 -4.57 -6.26 -8.59
CA VAL A 25 -3.79 -5.80 -7.43
C VAL A 25 -4.50 -6.22 -6.14
N PRO A 26 -3.88 -7.09 -5.30
CA PRO A 26 -4.51 -7.53 -4.05
C PRO A 26 -4.86 -6.36 -3.13
N ASP A 27 -5.93 -6.45 -2.36
CA ASP A 27 -6.38 -5.36 -1.49
C ASP A 27 -5.33 -4.90 -0.48
N PHE A 28 -4.54 -5.83 0.06
CA PHE A 28 -3.40 -5.48 0.93
C PHE A 28 -2.30 -4.68 0.22
N CYS A 29 -2.20 -4.72 -1.10
CA CYS A 29 -1.27 -3.92 -1.90
C CYS A 29 -1.79 -2.49 -2.12
N LYS A 30 -3.10 -2.29 -2.25
CA LYS A 30 -3.74 -0.99 -2.56
C LYS A 30 -3.23 0.12 -1.64
N VAL A 31 -2.89 1.27 -2.24
CA VAL A 31 -2.29 2.39 -1.53
C VAL A 31 -3.32 3.00 -0.58
N THR A 32 -2.93 3.18 0.67
CA THR A 32 -3.68 3.89 1.70
C THR A 32 -2.69 4.79 2.44
N ILE A 33 -2.45 5.96 1.87
CA ILE A 33 -1.57 6.98 2.45
C ILE A 33 -2.28 7.52 3.69
N ARG A 34 -1.65 7.39 4.86
CA ARG A 34 -2.06 8.22 6.00
C ARG A 34 -1.64 9.66 5.73
N SER A 35 -2.55 10.40 5.12
CA SER A 35 -2.69 11.81 5.35
C SER A 35 -2.69 12.05 6.86
N ASN A 36 -1.64 12.69 7.37
CA ASN A 36 -1.55 13.07 8.79
C ASN A 36 -2.47 14.27 9.05
N PHE A 37 -3.78 14.08 8.87
CA PHE A 37 -4.78 15.00 9.39
C PHE A 37 -4.71 14.94 10.92
N SER A 38 -4.37 16.07 11.54
CA SER A 38 -4.61 16.25 12.96
C SER A 38 -6.12 16.34 13.20
N GLU A 39 -6.77 15.23 13.53
CA GLU A 39 -8.16 15.18 14.02
C GLU A 39 -8.26 15.79 15.45
N GLU A 40 -7.74 16.99 15.62
CA GLU A 40 -7.92 17.83 16.82
C GLU A 40 -9.01 18.88 16.53
N GLY A 41 -10.23 18.36 16.34
CA GLY A 41 -11.43 19.11 16.04
C GLY A 41 -12.62 18.16 15.99
N TYR A 42 -13.33 18.06 17.13
CA TYR A 42 -14.32 17.02 17.48
C TYR A 42 -13.73 15.64 17.77
N GLY A 43 -13.76 15.25 19.06
CA GLY A 43 -13.33 13.94 19.51
C GLY A 43 -14.37 12.86 19.21
N TYR A 44 -14.23 12.17 18.08
CA TYR A 44 -14.79 10.84 17.85
C TYR A 44 -13.67 9.87 17.48
N SER A 45 -13.58 8.75 18.21
CA SER A 45 -12.56 7.72 17.97
C SER A 45 -12.85 6.95 16.69
N ARG A 46 -12.42 7.49 15.54
CA ARG A 46 -12.49 6.81 14.25
C ARG A 46 -11.54 5.61 14.22
N HIS A 47 -12.11 4.41 14.36
CA HIS A 47 -11.46 3.19 13.87
C HIS A 47 -11.16 3.38 12.38
N SER A 48 -10.02 2.87 11.89
CA SER A 48 -9.60 3.05 10.49
C SER A 48 -10.70 2.55 9.52
N GLU A 49 -11.37 3.49 8.85
CA GLU A 49 -12.72 3.27 8.30
C GLU A 49 -12.77 2.12 7.28
N SER A 50 -11.75 2.00 6.42
CA SER A 50 -11.58 0.89 5.47
C SER A 50 -11.57 -0.50 6.12
N SER A 51 -10.98 -0.64 7.30
CA SER A 51 -10.90 -1.92 8.01
C SER A 51 -12.22 -2.36 8.66
N GLY A 52 -13.12 -1.41 8.96
CA GLY A 52 -14.49 -1.71 9.36
C GLY A 52 -15.37 -2.01 8.16
N GLN A 53 -15.27 -1.18 7.12
CA GLN A 53 -16.00 -1.29 5.86
C GLN A 53 -15.85 -2.68 5.21
N LEU A 54 -14.62 -3.22 5.12
CA LEU A 54 -14.38 -4.55 4.56
C LEU A 54 -14.99 -5.69 5.40
N ILE A 55 -15.02 -5.56 6.74
CA ILE A 55 -15.66 -6.56 7.61
C ILE A 55 -17.17 -6.58 7.39
N LEU A 56 -17.79 -5.39 7.30
CA LEU A 56 -19.23 -5.27 7.02
C LEU A 56 -19.57 -5.80 5.62
N LYS A 57 -18.79 -5.42 4.59
CA LYS A 57 -18.96 -5.93 3.23
C LYS A 57 -18.84 -7.45 3.18
N GLY A 58 -17.76 -8.03 3.72
CA GLY A 58 -17.54 -9.48 3.74
C GLY A 58 -18.66 -10.25 4.45
N ALA A 59 -19.13 -9.73 5.60
CA ALA A 59 -20.24 -10.33 6.34
C ALA A 59 -21.57 -10.26 5.56
N PHE A 60 -21.88 -9.13 4.92
CA PHE A 60 -23.07 -8.97 4.07
C PHE A 60 -23.05 -9.93 2.87
N TYR A 61 -21.87 -10.19 2.29
CA TYR A 61 -21.69 -11.11 1.17
C TYR A 61 -21.84 -12.58 1.62
N GLY A 62 -21.39 -12.89 2.85
CA GLY A 62 -21.54 -14.20 3.49
C GLY A 62 -22.99 -14.62 3.76
N LEU A 63 -23.97 -13.72 3.65
CA LEU A 63 -25.39 -14.04 3.80
C LEU A 63 -25.95 -14.85 2.62
N VAL A 64 -25.32 -14.76 1.45
CA VAL A 64 -25.86 -15.29 0.18
C VAL A 64 -24.86 -16.09 -0.66
N ARG A 65 -23.56 -15.93 -0.42
CA ARG A 65 -22.51 -16.76 -1.01
C ARG A 65 -21.88 -17.65 0.06
N GLN A 66 -21.52 -18.89 -0.31
CA GLN A 66 -20.79 -19.79 0.59
C GLN A 66 -19.29 -19.50 0.53
N LEU A 67 -18.66 -19.31 1.69
CA LEU A 67 -17.20 -19.19 1.79
C LEU A 67 -16.53 -20.49 1.29
N PRO A 68 -15.56 -20.42 0.35
CA PRO A 68 -14.80 -21.61 -0.06
C PRO A 68 -13.96 -22.18 1.09
N GLU A 69 -13.93 -23.51 1.23
CA GLU A 69 -13.03 -24.17 2.18
C GLU A 69 -11.55 -24.05 1.75
N GLU A 70 -10.63 -24.02 2.71
CA GLU A 70 -9.18 -23.87 2.47
C GLU A 70 -8.55 -25.07 1.74
N GLU A 71 -8.29 -24.95 0.43
CA GLU A 71 -7.42 -25.90 -0.28
C GLU A 71 -5.94 -25.75 0.14
N LYS A 72 -5.30 -26.88 0.46
CA LYS A 72 -3.90 -26.91 0.90
C LYS A 72 -2.93 -26.97 -0.30
N PRO A 73 -2.04 -25.97 -0.48
CA PRO A 73 -1.18 -25.90 -1.66
C PRO A 73 -0.15 -27.05 -1.72
N ARG A 74 -0.06 -27.70 -2.89
CA ARG A 74 0.91 -28.76 -3.17
C ARG A 74 2.28 -28.22 -3.63
N ASN A 75 3.27 -29.11 -3.64
CA ASN A 75 4.69 -28.74 -3.70
C ASN A 75 5.43 -29.47 -4.83
N PHE A 76 6.08 -28.71 -5.72
CA PHE A 76 6.98 -29.16 -6.77
C PHE A 76 8.04 -28.07 -7.02
N LEU A 77 9.31 -28.50 -7.18
CA LEU A 77 10.53 -27.73 -7.45
C LEU A 77 11.71 -28.74 -7.38
N TYR A 78 12.72 -28.80 -8.25
CA TYR A 78 13.11 -28.03 -9.45
C TYR A 78 13.58 -29.02 -10.53
N ASP A 79 13.80 -28.54 -11.77
CA ASP A 79 14.87 -29.10 -12.64
C ASP A 79 15.36 -28.08 -13.70
N ASP A 80 14.51 -27.14 -14.15
CA ASP A 80 14.85 -26.22 -15.26
C ASP A 80 15.00 -24.73 -14.83
N ILE A 81 15.86 -24.01 -15.56
CA ILE A 81 16.10 -22.56 -15.50
C ILE A 81 15.30 -21.83 -16.60
N GLU A 82 14.95 -22.49 -17.71
CA GLU A 82 14.04 -21.94 -18.73
C GLU A 82 12.60 -21.82 -18.18
N ALA A 83 12.21 -22.69 -17.23
CA ALA A 83 10.96 -22.61 -16.43
C ALA A 83 10.93 -21.41 -15.43
N LEU A 84 11.59 -20.31 -15.79
CA LEU A 84 11.41 -18.97 -15.27
C LEU A 84 10.43 -18.14 -16.13
N SER A 85 9.79 -18.73 -17.14
CA SER A 85 8.82 -18.08 -18.04
C SER A 85 7.35 -18.27 -17.68
N ASP A 86 7.01 -19.24 -16.84
CA ASP A 86 5.60 -19.64 -16.66
C ASP A 86 4.82 -18.52 -15.96
N ASP A 87 3.86 -17.94 -16.69
CA ASP A 87 2.90 -16.98 -16.14
C ASP A 87 1.81 -17.66 -15.27
N ASP A 88 1.86 -18.99 -15.18
CA ASP A 88 1.18 -19.84 -14.18
C ASP A 88 1.76 -19.65 -12.77
N GLU A 89 1.82 -18.40 -12.28
CA GLU A 89 1.65 -18.17 -10.84
C GLU A 89 0.26 -18.74 -10.48
N PRO A 90 0.17 -19.73 -9.57
CA PRO A 90 -1.09 -20.38 -9.26
C PRO A 90 -2.07 -19.32 -8.78
N VAL A 91 -3.16 -19.15 -9.54
CA VAL A 91 -4.10 -18.03 -9.39
C VAL A 91 -4.50 -17.93 -7.91
N PRO A 92 -4.18 -16.83 -7.20
CA PRO A 92 -4.62 -16.67 -5.83
C PRO A 92 -6.15 -16.71 -5.83
N PRO A 93 -6.80 -17.47 -4.93
CA PRO A 93 -8.24 -17.58 -4.93
C PRO A 93 -8.84 -16.18 -4.85
N ILE A 94 -9.67 -15.85 -5.84
CA ILE A 94 -10.29 -14.52 -5.99
C ILE A 94 -10.96 -14.19 -4.64
N PRO A 95 -10.58 -13.07 -3.97
CA PRO A 95 -11.16 -12.75 -2.68
C PRO A 95 -12.68 -12.71 -2.79
N PHE A 96 -13.35 -13.41 -1.87
CA PHE A 96 -14.79 -13.66 -1.88
C PHE A 96 -15.65 -12.38 -1.95
N ASP A 97 -15.09 -11.28 -1.46
CA ASP A 97 -15.59 -9.92 -1.43
C ASP A 97 -15.13 -9.02 -2.60
N SER A 98 -14.19 -9.46 -3.45
CA SER A 98 -13.65 -8.63 -4.55
C SER A 98 -14.59 -8.45 -5.74
N VAL A 99 -15.48 -9.41 -6.00
CA VAL A 99 -16.50 -9.33 -7.05
C VAL A 99 -17.82 -8.88 -6.43
N PRO A 100 -18.43 -7.74 -6.84
CA PRO A 100 -19.67 -7.26 -6.24
C PRO A 100 -20.81 -8.28 -6.23
N LEU A 101 -21.73 -8.18 -5.26
CA LEU A 101 -23.00 -8.92 -5.34
C LEU A 101 -23.80 -8.47 -6.57
N THR A 102 -24.30 -9.43 -7.34
CA THR A 102 -25.28 -9.15 -8.39
C THR A 102 -26.57 -8.59 -7.75
N PRO A 103 -27.42 -7.87 -8.52
CA PRO A 103 -28.68 -7.34 -7.98
C PRO A 103 -29.58 -8.41 -7.33
N THR A 104 -29.54 -9.65 -7.83
CA THR A 104 -30.30 -10.79 -7.27
C THR A 104 -29.71 -11.29 -5.95
N GLU A 105 -28.40 -11.52 -5.87
CA GLU A 105 -27.73 -11.92 -4.61
C GLU A 105 -27.88 -10.84 -3.55
N ARG A 106 -27.76 -9.57 -3.96
CA ARG A 106 -27.97 -8.43 -3.08
C ARG A 106 -29.40 -8.37 -2.54
N LEU A 107 -30.41 -8.53 -3.41
CA LEU A 107 -31.81 -8.56 -2.97
C LEU A 107 -32.04 -9.70 -1.96
N GLN A 108 -31.47 -10.88 -2.20
CA GLN A 108 -31.55 -12.01 -1.26
C GLN A 108 -30.90 -11.70 0.10
N ALA A 109 -29.80 -10.94 0.13
CA ALA A 109 -29.16 -10.51 1.38
C ALA A 109 -30.01 -9.44 2.12
N GLU A 110 -30.61 -8.51 1.38
CA GLU A 110 -31.54 -7.51 1.94
C GLU A 110 -32.83 -8.17 2.46
N GLU A 111 -33.43 -9.10 1.72
CA GLU A 111 -34.58 -9.94 2.13
C GLU A 111 -34.28 -10.77 3.39
N LEU A 112 -33.08 -11.36 3.48
CA LEU A 112 -32.66 -12.12 4.66
C LEU A 112 -32.59 -11.21 5.89
N ILE A 113 -31.98 -10.02 5.81
CA ILE A 113 -31.91 -9.10 6.95
C ILE A 113 -33.30 -8.53 7.28
N GLN A 114 -34.14 -8.26 6.28
CA GLN A 114 -35.55 -7.86 6.48
C GLN A 114 -36.35 -8.89 7.27
N ALA A 115 -36.12 -10.19 7.04
CA ALA A 115 -36.80 -11.26 7.79
C ALA A 115 -36.42 -11.32 9.28
N TYR A 116 -35.25 -10.79 9.67
CA TYR A 116 -34.80 -10.68 11.07
C TYR A 116 -35.11 -9.31 11.71
N GLY A 117 -35.40 -8.27 10.91
CA GLY A 117 -35.87 -6.96 11.39
C GLY A 117 -34.99 -6.30 12.45
N ASP A 118 -35.57 -6.01 13.62
CA ASP A 118 -34.89 -5.42 14.79
C ASP A 118 -34.10 -6.44 15.64
N GLU A 119 -34.30 -7.76 15.49
CA GLU A 119 -33.45 -8.78 16.14
C GLU A 119 -32.08 -8.85 15.44
N GLY A 120 -32.11 -8.77 14.11
CA GLY A 120 -30.95 -8.63 13.25
C GLY A 120 -30.11 -9.91 13.04
N VAL A 121 -29.09 -9.77 12.20
CA VAL A 121 -28.17 -10.85 11.80
C VAL A 121 -26.77 -10.54 12.35
N GLU A 122 -26.17 -11.50 13.04
CA GLU A 122 -24.89 -11.29 13.74
C GLU A 122 -23.69 -11.23 12.78
N ILE A 123 -22.74 -10.33 13.07
CA ILE A 123 -21.55 -10.11 12.25
C ILE A 123 -20.36 -10.80 12.93
N GLU A 124 -19.95 -11.94 12.39
CA GLU A 124 -18.94 -12.82 13.00
C GLU A 124 -17.63 -12.08 13.36
N GLY A 125 -17.11 -12.36 14.55
CA GLY A 125 -15.89 -11.73 15.06
C GLY A 125 -16.06 -10.28 15.54
N THR A 126 -17.30 -9.78 15.67
CA THR A 126 -17.61 -8.42 16.15
C THR A 126 -18.73 -8.41 17.22
N ASP A 127 -19.02 -7.23 17.78
CA ASP A 127 -20.18 -6.96 18.66
C ASP A 127 -21.38 -6.34 17.90
N MET A 128 -21.40 -6.45 16.57
CA MET A 128 -22.31 -5.76 15.66
C MET A 128 -23.34 -6.70 15.02
N LYS A 129 -24.49 -6.13 14.65
CA LYS A 129 -25.58 -6.81 13.94
C LYS A 129 -26.11 -5.96 12.80
N PHE A 130 -26.44 -6.60 11.68
CA PHE A 130 -27.27 -5.99 10.63
C PHE A 130 -28.73 -6.02 11.08
N THR A 131 -29.39 -4.86 11.12
CA THR A 131 -30.83 -4.77 11.43
C THR A 131 -31.55 -4.01 10.31
N TRP A 132 -32.76 -4.43 9.93
CA TRP A 132 -33.60 -3.67 9.00
C TRP A 132 -34.66 -2.89 9.77
N LYS A 133 -34.76 -1.58 9.53
CA LYS A 133 -35.66 -0.71 10.30
C LYS A 133 -36.53 0.14 9.38
N LEU A 134 -37.84 -0.11 9.46
CA LEU A 134 -38.88 0.45 8.59
C LEU A 134 -39.02 1.97 8.70
N ALA A 135 -39.52 2.63 7.66
CA ALA A 135 -39.88 4.05 7.66
C ALA A 135 -40.86 4.39 8.80
N VAL A 136 -40.58 5.48 9.54
CA VAL A 136 -41.36 5.86 10.73
C VAL A 136 -41.30 7.37 10.98
N GLY A 137 -42.46 7.96 11.23
CA GLY A 137 -42.60 9.38 11.56
C GLY A 137 -42.09 9.74 12.96
N LYS A 138 -41.80 11.03 13.17
CA LYS A 138 -41.37 11.56 14.48
C LYS A 138 -42.46 11.32 15.54
N GLY A 139 -42.14 10.60 16.61
CA GLY A 139 -43.14 10.04 17.53
C GLY A 139 -42.55 9.45 18.81
N TRP A 140 -43.35 8.61 19.48
CA TRP A 140 -43.04 8.00 20.79
C TRP A 140 -41.62 7.39 20.85
N GLY A 141 -40.74 7.97 21.67
CA GLY A 141 -39.34 7.54 21.85
C GLY A 141 -38.36 7.97 20.75
N GLN A 142 -38.84 8.40 19.57
CA GLN A 142 -38.01 8.70 18.41
C GLN A 142 -38.01 10.20 18.07
N GLY A 143 -36.92 10.89 18.41
CA GLY A 143 -36.78 12.35 18.26
C GLY A 143 -36.59 12.85 16.82
N ILE A 144 -36.20 11.96 15.89
CA ILE A 144 -35.87 12.25 14.49
C ILE A 144 -36.68 11.30 13.59
N ALA A 145 -37.36 11.82 12.57
CA ALA A 145 -38.12 10.97 11.65
C ALA A 145 -37.16 10.17 10.74
N ARG A 146 -37.53 8.93 10.43
CA ARG A 146 -36.84 8.10 9.44
C ARG A 146 -37.75 7.94 8.22
N PRO A 147 -37.55 8.69 7.12
CA PRO A 147 -38.50 8.73 6.02
C PRO A 147 -38.47 7.49 5.09
N TRP A 148 -37.47 6.62 5.24
CA TRP A 148 -37.26 5.44 4.40
C TRP A 148 -37.01 4.18 5.23
N ASP A 149 -37.25 3.02 4.63
CA ASP A 149 -36.72 1.75 5.13
C ASP A 149 -35.20 1.73 4.96
N LEU A 150 -34.46 1.41 6.04
CA LEU A 150 -33.00 1.46 6.04
C LEU A 150 -32.39 0.20 6.66
N LEU A 151 -31.25 -0.21 6.10
CA LEU A 151 -30.30 -1.10 6.74
C LEU A 151 -29.49 -0.33 7.80
N PHE A 152 -29.30 -0.92 8.98
CA PHE A 152 -28.57 -0.36 10.10
C PHE A 152 -27.51 -1.33 10.65
N ILE A 153 -26.47 -0.78 11.27
CA ILE A 153 -25.64 -1.48 12.26
C ILE A 153 -26.10 -1.12 13.67
N THR A 154 -26.43 -2.14 14.46
CA THR A 154 -26.67 -2.06 15.91
C THR A 154 -25.51 -2.74 16.65
N ARG A 155 -25.21 -2.31 17.88
CA ARG A 155 -24.22 -2.97 18.78
C ARG A 155 -24.89 -3.48 20.05
N ASP A 156 -24.58 -4.71 20.43
CA ASP A 156 -25.19 -5.34 21.63
C ASP A 156 -24.77 -4.65 22.94
N ALA A 157 -23.52 -4.16 23.00
CA ALA A 157 -22.96 -3.52 24.18
C ALA A 157 -23.54 -2.13 24.48
N ASP A 158 -24.10 -1.44 23.48
CA ASP A 158 -24.52 -0.05 23.57
C ASP A 158 -25.78 0.20 22.75
N LYS A 159 -26.93 -0.27 23.29
CA LYS A 159 -28.28 -0.18 22.68
C LYS A 159 -28.83 1.25 22.54
N THR A 160 -27.97 2.26 22.53
CA THR A 160 -28.32 3.68 22.50
C THR A 160 -28.16 4.32 21.11
N ARG A 161 -27.47 3.65 20.17
CA ARG A 161 -27.19 4.18 18.82
C ARG A 161 -27.18 3.07 17.76
N ASP A 162 -28.20 3.10 16.88
CA ASP A 162 -28.15 2.43 15.58
C ASP A 162 -27.49 3.38 14.56
N TYR A 163 -26.67 2.85 13.65
CA TYR A 163 -26.01 3.64 12.59
C TYR A 163 -26.50 3.20 11.19
N PRO A 164 -27.11 4.08 10.38
CA PRO A 164 -27.65 3.69 9.07
C PRO A 164 -26.51 3.41 8.10
N LEU A 165 -26.61 2.28 7.39
CA LEU A 165 -25.63 1.88 6.40
C LEU A 165 -25.93 2.51 5.04
N CYS A 166 -24.90 3.10 4.45
CA CYS A 166 -24.83 3.19 3.01
C CYS A 166 -24.81 1.79 2.39
N THR A 167 -25.64 1.56 1.37
CA THR A 167 -25.53 0.41 0.47
C THR A 167 -25.38 0.80 -1.01
N TYR A 168 -25.19 2.08 -1.34
CA TYR A 168 -24.90 2.52 -2.73
C TYR A 168 -23.47 2.12 -3.15
N ASP A 169 -23.29 1.78 -4.43
CA ASP A 169 -22.05 1.35 -5.09
C ASP A 169 -21.03 0.64 -4.17
N ASP A 170 -21.50 -0.47 -3.59
CA ASP A 170 -20.68 -1.41 -2.80
C ASP A 170 -19.96 -0.81 -1.58
N CYS A 171 -20.46 0.33 -1.07
CA CYS A 171 -19.72 1.10 -0.06
C CYS A 171 -19.83 0.52 1.37
N TYR A 172 -20.99 0.05 1.85
CA TYR A 172 -21.17 -0.55 3.20
C TYR A 172 -20.56 0.24 4.39
N SER A 173 -20.55 1.57 4.30
CA SER A 173 -20.09 2.46 5.37
C SER A 173 -21.26 3.06 6.17
N TYR A 174 -21.06 3.23 7.48
CA TYR A 174 -21.98 3.88 8.41
C TYR A 174 -21.43 5.22 8.96
N SER A 175 -20.35 5.72 8.36
CA SER A 175 -19.71 6.99 8.75
C SER A 175 -20.21 8.13 7.85
N GLY A 176 -20.77 9.17 8.46
CA GLY A 176 -21.30 10.32 7.73
C GLY A 176 -22.69 10.11 7.09
N THR A 177 -23.48 9.17 7.61
CA THR A 177 -24.85 8.84 7.18
C THR A 177 -25.86 9.16 8.29
N LEU A 178 -26.94 9.90 7.99
CA LEU A 178 -27.99 10.26 8.97
C LEU A 178 -29.34 9.63 8.61
N ALA A 179 -30.06 9.11 9.63
CA ALA A 179 -31.30 8.38 9.43
C ALA A 179 -32.51 9.23 8.95
N GLU A 180 -32.34 10.56 8.88
CA GLU A 180 -33.32 11.51 8.33
C GLU A 180 -33.08 11.87 6.86
N GLU A 181 -31.97 11.41 6.27
CA GLU A 181 -31.64 11.61 4.87
C GLU A 181 -32.34 10.59 3.95
N GLU A 182 -32.29 10.84 2.65
CA GLU A 182 -32.82 9.95 1.59
C GLU A 182 -31.74 8.96 1.11
N PHE A 183 -32.11 7.70 0.87
CA PHE A 183 -31.17 6.57 0.70
C PHE A 183 -31.42 5.75 -0.59
N PRO A 184 -30.45 4.91 -1.03
CA PRO A 184 -29.14 4.66 -0.41
C PRO A 184 -28.09 5.70 -0.82
N LYS A 185 -27.32 6.18 0.15
CA LYS A 185 -26.20 7.13 -0.03
C LYS A 185 -25.11 6.87 1.04
N CYS A 186 -23.80 7.16 0.93
CA CYS A 186 -21.44 7.86 -1.29
C CYS A 186 -20.46 9.13 -1.30
N LEU A 187 -20.21 9.85 -0.20
CA LEU A 187 -19.65 11.22 -0.04
C LEU A 187 -18.85 11.74 -1.25
N SER A 188 -19.40 12.31 -2.34
CA SER A 188 -20.70 12.43 -3.08
C SER A 188 -22.11 12.20 -2.48
N HIS A 189 -22.27 11.58 -1.32
CA HIS A 189 -23.50 11.39 -0.53
C HIS A 189 -24.07 12.71 0.04
N LEU A 190 -24.08 13.77 -0.77
CA LEU A 190 -24.82 15.01 -0.63
C LEU A 190 -24.48 15.91 0.58
N GLY A 191 -23.18 16.10 0.79
CA GLY A 191 -22.60 17.36 1.27
C GLY A 191 -21.79 18.07 0.17
N GLU A 192 -21.13 19.20 0.50
CA GLU A 192 -20.22 19.95 -0.40
C GLU A 192 -19.22 19.02 -1.11
N ASN A 193 -19.02 19.18 -2.43
CA ASN A 193 -18.15 18.32 -3.22
C ASN A 193 -16.71 18.36 -2.67
N VAL A 194 -16.12 17.20 -2.40
CA VAL A 194 -14.71 17.08 -1.98
C VAL A 194 -13.85 16.75 -3.19
N GLY A 195 -12.98 17.69 -3.56
CA GLY A 195 -11.94 17.48 -4.57
C GLY A 195 -10.60 17.18 -3.92
N PHE A 196 -9.75 16.45 -4.64
CA PHE A 196 -8.38 16.17 -4.22
C PHE A 196 -7.43 16.76 -5.27
N ALA A 197 -6.34 17.37 -4.81
CA ALA A 197 -5.30 17.92 -5.69
C ALA A 197 -3.93 17.38 -5.30
N VAL A 198 -3.18 16.89 -6.28
CA VAL A 198 -1.75 16.62 -6.17
C VAL A 198 -1.00 17.85 -6.67
N LEU A 199 -0.13 18.38 -5.81
CA LEU A 199 0.59 19.64 -6.01
C LEU A 199 2.10 19.38 -6.06
N GLU A 200 2.77 19.91 -7.08
CA GLU A 200 4.23 19.84 -7.22
C GLU A 200 4.92 21.10 -6.67
N PHE A 201 6.00 20.91 -5.91
CA PHE A 201 6.85 21.97 -5.37
C PHE A 201 8.27 21.80 -5.89
N VAL A 202 8.71 22.76 -6.70
CA VAL A 202 10.03 22.73 -7.33
C VAL A 202 10.98 23.64 -6.55
N LYS A 203 12.08 23.07 -6.06
CA LYS A 203 13.22 23.78 -5.47
C LYS A 203 14.29 23.97 -6.55
N ARG A 204 14.68 25.22 -6.80
CA ARG A 204 15.78 25.57 -7.72
C ARG A 204 16.82 26.40 -6.96
N GLU A 205 17.92 25.77 -6.60
CA GLU A 205 19.13 26.42 -6.07
C GLU A 205 20.27 26.25 -7.09
N VAL A 206 21.31 27.08 -6.99
CA VAL A 206 22.37 27.21 -8.03
C VAL A 206 23.06 25.87 -8.36
N SER A 207 23.13 24.96 -7.40
CA SER A 207 23.75 23.63 -7.53
C SER A 207 22.85 22.49 -7.04
N LEU A 208 21.53 22.71 -6.94
CA LEU A 208 20.59 21.70 -6.44
C LEU A 208 19.20 21.88 -7.05
N LYS A 209 18.72 20.82 -7.71
CA LYS A 209 17.31 20.69 -8.09
C LYS A 209 16.62 19.86 -7.01
N GLY A 210 15.37 20.18 -6.72
CA GLY A 210 14.54 19.32 -5.90
C GLY A 210 13.09 19.39 -6.29
N VAL A 211 12.37 18.29 -6.10
CA VAL A 211 10.93 18.22 -6.32
C VAL A 211 10.28 17.48 -5.16
N GLY A 212 9.19 18.03 -4.64
CA GLY A 212 8.39 17.38 -3.61
C GLY A 212 6.90 17.53 -3.91
N TYR A 213 6.09 16.61 -3.40
CA TYR A 213 4.66 16.55 -3.70
C TYR A 213 3.80 16.62 -2.44
N ALA A 214 2.67 17.31 -2.51
CA ALA A 214 1.64 17.31 -1.49
C ALA A 214 0.29 16.85 -2.07
N LEU A 215 -0.51 16.18 -1.24
CA LEU A 215 -1.92 15.90 -1.49
C LEU A 215 -2.77 16.84 -0.63
N VAL A 216 -3.76 17.48 -1.23
CA VAL A 216 -4.66 18.43 -0.57
C VAL A 216 -6.11 18.10 -0.91
N SER A 217 -6.92 17.79 0.11
CA SER A 217 -8.38 17.75 -0.03
C SER A 217 -8.95 19.16 0.15
N PHE A 218 -9.93 19.53 -0.68
CA PHE A 218 -10.60 20.84 -0.65
C PHE A 218 -12.08 20.68 -1.00
N LYS A 219 -12.92 21.60 -0.52
CA LYS A 219 -14.37 21.62 -0.80
C LYS A 219 -14.72 22.61 -1.90
N TYR A 220 -15.52 22.21 -2.87
CA TYR A 220 -15.92 23.05 -4.01
C TYR A 220 -17.44 23.04 -4.26
N GLU A 221 -17.94 24.15 -4.79
CA GLU A 221 -19.37 24.35 -5.12
C GLU A 221 -19.67 23.76 -6.50
N ASP A 222 -18.81 24.05 -7.49
CA ASP A 222 -18.90 23.61 -8.89
C ASP A 222 -17.49 23.46 -9.51
N GLU A 223 -17.41 22.99 -10.77
CA GLU A 223 -16.14 22.80 -11.47
C GLU A 223 -15.36 24.11 -11.69
N ASP A 224 -16.04 25.20 -12.06
CA ASP A 224 -15.42 26.51 -12.33
C ASP A 224 -14.78 27.13 -11.08
N THR A 225 -15.31 26.80 -9.90
CA THR A 225 -14.84 27.30 -8.59
C THR A 225 -13.75 26.44 -7.96
N LYS A 226 -13.46 25.23 -8.48
CA LYS A 226 -12.43 24.30 -7.94
C LYS A 226 -11.10 24.98 -7.65
N VAL A 227 -10.51 25.67 -8.62
CA VAL A 227 -9.17 26.28 -8.48
C VAL A 227 -9.19 27.36 -7.39
N ARG A 228 -10.21 28.22 -7.37
CA ARG A 228 -10.41 29.25 -6.34
C ARG A 228 -10.53 28.64 -4.94
N HIS A 229 -11.18 27.48 -4.83
CA HIS A 229 -11.43 26.80 -3.56
C HIS A 229 -10.24 25.99 -3.06
N LEU A 230 -9.46 25.37 -3.96
CA LEU A 230 -8.13 24.85 -3.66
C LEU A 230 -7.23 25.98 -3.13
N GLU A 231 -7.16 27.13 -3.81
CA GLU A 231 -6.28 28.22 -3.38
C GLU A 231 -6.72 28.84 -2.05
N ARG A 232 -8.04 28.95 -1.80
CA ARG A 232 -8.57 29.35 -0.49
C ARG A 232 -8.15 28.36 0.59
N THR A 233 -8.36 27.06 0.37
CA THR A 233 -7.94 25.98 1.27
C THR A 233 -6.44 26.05 1.55
N PHE A 234 -5.62 26.14 0.50
CA PHE A 234 -4.17 26.15 0.59
C PHE A 234 -3.61 27.39 1.28
N ALA A 235 -4.26 28.55 1.14
CA ALA A 235 -3.90 29.79 1.84
C ALA A 235 -4.29 29.79 3.34
N HIS A 236 -5.45 29.22 3.69
CA HIS A 236 -5.98 29.25 5.07
C HIS A 236 -5.49 28.07 5.92
N GLN A 237 -5.20 26.90 5.34
CA GLN A 237 -4.66 25.76 6.07
C GLN A 237 -3.15 25.90 6.30
N GLY A 238 -2.78 26.69 7.31
CA GLY A 238 -1.42 26.78 7.85
C GLY A 238 -0.85 25.48 8.47
N ARG A 239 -1.56 24.35 8.34
CA ARG A 239 -1.15 23.00 8.77
C ARG A 239 -0.79 22.06 7.61
N ILE A 240 -0.98 22.43 6.34
CA ILE A 240 -0.50 21.60 5.22
C ILE A 240 1.04 21.56 5.28
N SER A 241 1.61 20.36 5.42
CA SER A 241 3.06 20.16 5.40
C SER A 241 3.62 20.36 3.99
N ARG A 242 3.87 21.61 3.60
CA ARG A 242 4.41 21.99 2.28
C ARG A 242 5.85 21.47 2.11
N PRO A 243 6.17 20.70 1.05
CA PRO A 243 7.54 20.38 0.69
C PRO A 243 8.36 21.66 0.40
N PRO A 244 9.69 21.67 0.67
CA PRO A 244 10.57 22.77 0.28
C PRO A 244 10.58 23.00 -1.24
N GLY A 245 10.17 24.20 -1.67
CA GLY A 245 10.13 24.63 -3.07
C GLY A 245 9.11 25.76 -3.30
N THR A 246 8.91 26.13 -4.56
CA THR A 246 7.78 26.95 -5.02
C THR A 246 6.78 26.05 -5.74
N GLU A 247 5.48 26.26 -5.53
CA GLU A 247 4.41 25.51 -6.20
C GLU A 247 4.46 25.74 -7.72
N ALA A 248 4.58 24.67 -8.51
CA ALA A 248 4.38 24.69 -9.95
C ALA A 248 2.87 24.57 -10.24
N LYS A 249 2.17 25.71 -10.30
CA LYS A 249 0.70 25.77 -10.47
C LYS A 249 0.23 25.14 -11.79
N GLU A 250 1.10 25.14 -12.81
CA GLU A 250 0.93 24.47 -14.09
C GLU A 250 0.86 22.94 -13.99
N ASN A 251 1.45 22.35 -12.93
CA ASN A 251 1.54 20.91 -12.70
C ASN A 251 0.52 20.42 -11.64
N ARG A 252 -0.58 21.15 -11.44
CA ARG A 252 -1.67 20.77 -10.54
C ARG A 252 -2.55 19.68 -11.18
N GLU A 253 -2.57 18.50 -10.58
CA GLU A 253 -3.46 17.40 -11.00
C GLU A 253 -4.66 17.31 -10.04
N PHE A 254 -5.88 17.31 -10.59
CA PHE A 254 -7.13 17.29 -9.83
C PHE A 254 -7.85 15.95 -9.98
N PHE A 255 -8.41 15.44 -8.88
CA PHE A 255 -9.07 14.14 -8.79
C PHE A 255 -10.40 14.26 -8.04
N VAL A 256 -11.33 13.37 -8.38
CA VAL A 256 -12.60 13.20 -7.65
C VAL A 256 -12.48 12.16 -6.54
N SER A 257 -11.59 11.18 -6.69
CA SER A 257 -11.34 10.16 -5.66
C SER A 257 -10.02 10.40 -4.91
N GLN A 258 -10.06 10.20 -3.58
CA GLN A 258 -8.85 10.17 -2.76
C GLN A 258 -7.89 9.07 -3.22
N SER A 259 -8.41 7.91 -3.62
CA SER A 259 -7.62 6.75 -4.04
C SER A 259 -6.80 7.03 -5.30
N GLU A 260 -7.40 7.69 -6.29
CA GLU A 260 -6.71 8.12 -7.52
C GLU A 260 -5.58 9.11 -7.22
N ALA A 261 -5.86 10.10 -6.36
CA ALA A 261 -4.90 11.11 -5.96
C ALA A 261 -3.73 10.53 -5.15
N GLU A 262 -4.00 9.57 -4.26
CA GLU A 262 -2.98 8.83 -3.51
C GLU A 262 -2.13 7.91 -4.40
N ILE A 263 -2.76 7.22 -5.36
CA ILE A 263 -2.06 6.46 -6.39
C ILE A 263 -1.11 7.37 -7.18
N ARG A 264 -1.61 8.51 -7.71
CA ARG A 264 -0.77 9.46 -8.45
C ARG A 264 0.36 10.04 -7.59
N LEU A 265 0.08 10.37 -6.33
CA LEU A 265 1.09 10.84 -5.38
C LEU A 265 2.18 9.78 -5.16
N SER A 266 1.82 8.50 -5.01
CA SER A 266 2.79 7.41 -4.83
C SER A 266 3.68 7.18 -6.07
N ILE A 267 3.10 7.30 -7.27
CA ILE A 267 3.81 7.24 -8.56
C ILE A 267 4.85 8.37 -8.63
N LEU A 268 4.43 9.61 -8.40
CA LEU A 268 5.29 10.80 -8.46
C LEU A 268 6.38 10.80 -7.38
N GLN A 269 6.04 10.44 -6.14
CA GLN A 269 7.01 10.32 -5.05
C GLN A 269 8.04 9.20 -5.32
N THR A 270 7.61 8.04 -5.85
CA THR A 270 8.53 6.94 -6.17
C THR A 270 9.40 7.28 -7.38
N ALA A 271 8.87 7.95 -8.40
CA ALA A 271 9.65 8.39 -9.55
C ALA A 271 10.74 9.40 -9.15
N SER A 272 10.41 10.41 -8.32
CA SER A 272 11.40 11.34 -7.75
C SER A 272 12.40 10.67 -6.80
N LEU A 273 12.04 9.56 -6.15
CA LEU A 273 12.98 8.78 -5.34
C LEU A 273 14.03 8.08 -6.22
N PHE A 274 13.62 7.50 -7.35
CA PHE A 274 14.55 6.94 -8.33
C PHE A 274 15.38 8.03 -9.03
N GLU A 275 14.82 9.20 -9.31
CA GLU A 275 15.56 10.34 -9.85
C GLU A 275 16.67 10.80 -8.90
N MET A 276 16.40 10.85 -7.59
CA MET A 276 17.39 11.15 -6.55
C MET A 276 18.50 10.08 -6.40
N PHE A 277 18.28 8.85 -6.86
CA PHE A 277 19.31 7.80 -6.94
C PHE A 277 20.05 7.78 -8.29
N PHE A 278 19.59 8.54 -9.28
CA PHE A 278 20.17 8.64 -10.62
C PHE A 278 21.00 9.92 -10.80
N ASP A 279 20.46 11.07 -10.39
CA ASP A 279 21.12 12.38 -10.40
C ASP A 279 21.48 12.79 -8.96
N THR A 280 22.79 12.97 -8.68
CA THR A 280 23.28 13.38 -7.36
C THR A 280 22.86 14.80 -6.97
N ASP A 281 22.56 15.63 -7.97
CA ASP A 281 22.24 17.04 -7.82
C ASP A 281 20.70 17.25 -7.75
N PHE A 282 19.94 16.15 -7.86
CA PHE A 282 18.51 16.08 -7.59
C PHE A 282 18.21 15.63 -6.16
N LYS A 283 17.12 16.14 -5.55
CA LYS A 283 16.59 15.67 -4.25
C LYS A 283 15.06 15.57 -4.26
N CYS A 284 14.53 14.44 -3.81
CA CYS A 284 13.11 14.34 -3.46
C CYS A 284 12.87 15.13 -2.16
N THR A 285 12.19 16.27 -2.22
CA THR A 285 12.02 17.18 -1.06
C THR A 285 10.80 16.84 -0.19
N THR A 286 9.96 15.91 -0.63
CA THR A 286 8.90 15.31 0.19
C THR A 286 9.50 14.60 1.40
N ALA A 287 8.93 14.71 2.60
CA ALA A 287 9.49 14.09 3.82
C ALA A 287 9.40 12.55 3.83
N SER A 288 8.40 12.00 3.13
CA SER A 288 8.18 10.56 2.93
C SER A 288 7.90 10.26 1.46
N VAL A 289 8.14 9.01 1.06
CA VAL A 289 7.77 8.47 -0.25
C VAL A 289 6.87 7.28 -0.01
N SER A 290 5.63 7.38 -0.48
CA SER A 290 4.64 6.30 -0.48
C SER A 290 4.93 5.38 -1.65
N PHE A 291 4.93 4.07 -1.41
CA PHE A 291 5.35 3.08 -2.39
C PHE A 291 4.23 2.73 -3.37
N VAL A 292 4.56 2.80 -4.65
CA VAL A 292 3.67 2.48 -5.76
C VAL A 292 3.63 0.96 -6.00
N VAL A 293 2.79 0.27 -5.24
CA VAL A 293 2.55 -1.17 -5.38
C VAL A 293 1.26 -1.40 -6.19
N GLY A 294 1.36 -2.19 -7.26
CA GLY A 294 0.27 -2.50 -8.19
C GLY A 294 0.03 -1.47 -9.31
N GLN A 295 0.97 -0.55 -9.55
CA GLN A 295 0.86 0.45 -10.64
C GLN A 295 2.18 0.55 -11.42
N GLU A 296 2.80 -0.61 -11.68
CA GLU A 296 4.12 -0.77 -12.32
C GLU A 296 4.19 -0.09 -13.69
N ARG A 297 3.08 -0.12 -14.43
CA ARG A 297 2.92 0.53 -15.75
C ARG A 297 3.01 2.06 -15.64
N GLN A 298 2.28 2.66 -14.71
CA GLN A 298 2.26 4.11 -14.52
C GLN A 298 3.57 4.63 -13.92
N LEU A 299 4.25 3.82 -13.09
CA LEU A 299 5.64 4.11 -12.69
C LEU A 299 6.61 4.05 -13.89
N LEU A 300 6.50 3.03 -14.75
CA LEU A 300 7.32 2.92 -15.97
C LEU A 300 7.15 4.14 -16.89
N GLU A 301 5.91 4.58 -17.10
CA GLU A 301 5.59 5.78 -17.88
C GLU A 301 6.19 7.04 -17.25
N GLU A 302 6.06 7.23 -15.93
CA GLU A 302 6.58 8.40 -15.21
C GLU A 302 8.12 8.44 -15.15
N LEU A 303 8.78 7.28 -14.99
CA LEU A 303 10.24 7.17 -15.10
C LEU A 303 10.73 7.46 -16.53
N SER A 304 9.98 7.01 -17.54
CA SER A 304 10.28 7.27 -18.95
C SER A 304 10.23 8.76 -19.29
N LYS A 305 9.23 9.51 -18.77
CA LYS A 305 9.16 10.99 -18.90
C LYS A 305 10.41 11.70 -18.34
N ARG A 306 10.98 11.16 -17.25
CA ARG A 306 12.22 11.65 -16.60
C ARG A 306 13.50 11.17 -17.29
N GLY A 307 13.38 10.36 -18.35
CA GLY A 307 14.51 9.79 -19.08
C GLY A 307 15.24 8.70 -18.30
N ILE A 308 14.61 8.07 -17.30
CA ILE A 308 15.22 7.07 -16.40
C ILE A 308 14.61 5.69 -16.64
N GLN A 309 15.46 4.66 -16.62
CA GLN A 309 15.03 3.27 -16.66
C GLN A 309 15.78 2.44 -15.61
N LEU A 310 15.02 1.85 -14.66
CA LEU A 310 15.53 0.82 -13.75
C LEU A 310 15.77 -0.49 -14.52
N LYS A 311 16.95 -1.09 -14.36
CA LYS A 311 17.35 -2.34 -15.04
C LYS A 311 18.10 -3.32 -14.16
N VAL A 312 17.95 -4.60 -14.49
CA VAL A 312 18.93 -5.64 -14.15
C VAL A 312 20.05 -5.60 -15.21
N ILE A 313 21.29 -5.45 -14.78
CA ILE A 313 22.47 -5.37 -15.67
C ILE A 313 23.41 -6.58 -15.55
N SER A 314 23.37 -7.32 -14.45
CA SER A 314 23.97 -8.66 -14.36
C SER A 314 23.21 -9.55 -13.36
N ILE A 315 23.32 -10.87 -13.54
CA ILE A 315 22.74 -11.88 -12.64
C ILE A 315 23.84 -12.89 -12.29
N CYS A 316 24.04 -13.13 -11.00
CA CYS A 316 24.96 -14.14 -10.49
C CYS A 316 24.32 -15.53 -10.55
N ARG A 317 25.06 -16.53 -11.06
CA ARG A 317 24.54 -17.90 -11.26
C ARG A 317 24.60 -18.79 -10.02
N GLU A 318 25.30 -18.38 -8.97
CA GLU A 318 25.56 -19.18 -7.77
C GLU A 318 25.50 -18.31 -6.51
N LYS A 319 24.75 -18.75 -5.48
CA LYS A 319 24.65 -18.04 -4.19
C LYS A 319 26.01 -17.82 -3.51
N SER A 320 26.95 -18.74 -3.72
CA SER A 320 28.35 -18.68 -3.27
C SER A 320 29.20 -17.59 -3.97
N GLN A 321 28.70 -16.98 -5.04
CA GLN A 321 29.29 -15.81 -5.68
C GLN A 321 28.67 -14.52 -5.11
N ASN A 322 27.35 -14.48 -4.89
CA ASN A 322 26.64 -13.38 -4.22
C ASN A 322 27.31 -13.05 -2.88
N GLN A 323 27.50 -14.07 -2.04
CA GLN A 323 28.00 -13.99 -0.67
C GLN A 323 29.49 -13.62 -0.56
N ARG A 324 30.20 -13.39 -1.68
CA ARG A 324 31.55 -12.80 -1.69
C ARG A 324 31.53 -11.27 -1.59
N ASN A 325 30.38 -10.65 -1.87
CA ASN A 325 30.17 -9.24 -1.65
C ASN A 325 29.93 -8.98 -0.15
N PRO A 326 30.33 -7.82 0.39
CA PRO A 326 29.99 -7.46 1.76
C PRO A 326 28.47 -7.27 1.88
N PHE A 327 27.90 -7.75 2.99
CA PHE A 327 26.52 -7.44 3.35
C PHE A 327 26.42 -5.99 3.87
N PRO A 328 25.53 -5.14 3.34
CA PRO A 328 25.57 -3.70 3.62
C PRO A 328 24.96 -3.27 4.96
N PHE A 329 24.04 -4.05 5.54
CA PHE A 329 23.25 -3.61 6.71
C PHE A 329 23.80 -4.17 8.03
N GLY A 330 25.06 -3.86 8.36
CA GLY A 330 25.70 -4.29 9.60
C GLY A 330 26.08 -5.77 9.62
N ARG A 331 25.96 -6.44 10.78
CA ARG A 331 26.27 -7.88 10.90
C ARG A 331 25.09 -8.70 10.39
N LYS A 332 25.25 -9.39 9.24
CA LYS A 332 24.28 -10.38 8.76
C LYS A 332 23.97 -11.42 9.85
N ALA A 333 22.70 -11.76 10.02
CA ALA A 333 22.25 -12.83 10.90
C ALA A 333 22.61 -14.21 10.32
N MET A 334 23.10 -15.11 11.19
CA MET A 334 23.39 -16.51 10.90
C MET A 334 22.11 -17.37 10.91
N GLU A 335 22.22 -18.66 10.59
CA GLU A 335 21.06 -19.57 10.54
C GLU A 335 20.49 -19.89 11.93
N ASP A 336 21.29 -19.74 12.98
CA ASP A 336 20.96 -19.91 14.40
C ASP A 336 20.65 -18.59 15.14
N ASP A 337 20.86 -17.43 14.50
CA ASP A 337 20.50 -16.14 15.08
C ASP A 337 18.98 -16.01 15.22
N THR A 338 18.54 -15.47 16.35
CA THR A 338 17.16 -15.06 16.59
C THR A 338 17.09 -13.54 16.64
N ILE A 339 15.88 -12.97 16.51
CA ILE A 339 15.67 -11.52 16.74
C ILE A 339 16.30 -11.06 18.08
N LYS A 340 16.28 -11.91 19.10
CA LYS A 340 16.85 -11.64 20.43
C LYS A 340 18.38 -11.68 20.48
N SER A 341 19.08 -12.48 19.66
CA SER A 341 20.55 -12.50 19.61
C SER A 341 21.15 -11.36 18.76
N LEU A 342 20.33 -10.68 17.95
CA LEU A 342 20.74 -9.53 17.14
C LEU A 342 20.68 -8.18 17.89
N ILE A 343 20.20 -8.14 19.14
CA ILE A 343 19.88 -6.91 19.87
C ILE A 343 20.70 -6.81 21.15
N ASP A 344 21.34 -5.66 21.36
CA ASP A 344 22.04 -5.33 22.61
C ASP A 344 21.83 -3.85 22.99
N LYS A 345 22.64 -3.30 23.90
CA LYS A 345 22.55 -1.88 24.33
C LYS A 345 22.91 -0.88 23.21
N THR A 346 23.69 -1.30 22.23
CA THR A 346 24.22 -0.54 21.10
C THR A 346 23.64 -0.94 19.75
N HIS A 347 23.19 -2.19 19.59
CA HIS A 347 22.61 -2.74 18.37
C HIS A 347 21.11 -3.05 18.49
N ALA A 348 20.46 -3.13 17.33
CA ALA A 348 19.07 -3.50 17.13
C ALA A 348 18.94 -4.38 15.87
N ALA A 349 17.79 -5.04 15.68
CA ALA A 349 17.61 -6.01 14.60
C ALA A 349 16.87 -5.43 13.39
N LEU A 350 17.29 -5.82 12.19
CA LEU A 350 16.43 -5.86 11.00
C LEU A 350 15.87 -7.27 10.81
N TYR A 351 14.69 -7.37 10.23
CA TYR A 351 14.04 -8.63 9.86
C TYR A 351 13.22 -8.53 8.58
N ILE A 352 12.92 -9.69 8.02
CA ILE A 352 11.92 -9.88 6.96
C ILE A 352 10.70 -10.58 7.58
N ARG A 353 9.50 -10.08 7.32
CA ARG A 353 8.23 -10.80 7.49
C ARG A 353 7.77 -11.23 6.10
N THR A 354 7.51 -12.53 5.90
CA THR A 354 7.25 -13.06 4.55
C THR A 354 6.45 -14.36 4.52
N ASP A 355 5.75 -14.56 3.42
CA ASP A 355 5.11 -15.82 3.06
C ASP A 355 5.26 -16.09 1.55
N HIS A 356 4.24 -16.68 0.93
CA HIS A 356 4.17 -16.90 -0.52
C HIS A 356 3.74 -15.66 -1.34
N GLN A 357 3.10 -14.66 -0.73
CA GLN A 357 2.57 -13.46 -1.41
C GLN A 357 3.31 -12.18 -1.05
N VAL A 358 3.93 -12.05 0.14
CA VAL A 358 4.52 -10.78 0.62
C VAL A 358 5.97 -10.86 1.08
N LEU A 359 6.65 -9.73 0.90
CA LEU A 359 7.88 -9.32 1.60
C LEU A 359 7.64 -7.99 2.32
N TYR A 360 7.87 -7.99 3.63
CA TYR A 360 7.94 -6.81 4.47
C TYR A 360 9.30 -6.75 5.16
N GLY A 361 10.03 -5.66 4.98
CA GLY A 361 11.20 -5.34 5.79
C GLY A 361 10.79 -4.54 7.03
N GLY A 362 11.41 -4.81 8.17
CA GLY A 362 11.16 -4.03 9.39
C GLY A 362 12.34 -4.09 10.36
N GLN A 363 12.24 -3.29 11.41
CA GLN A 363 13.23 -3.25 12.51
C GLN A 363 12.60 -3.41 13.88
N THR A 364 13.42 -3.80 14.86
CA THR A 364 13.05 -3.76 16.27
C THR A 364 14.25 -3.48 17.18
N VAL A 365 14.00 -2.63 18.17
CA VAL A 365 14.88 -2.31 19.30
C VAL A 365 14.62 -3.16 20.54
N SER A 366 13.59 -4.02 20.49
CA SER A 366 13.06 -4.87 21.56
C SER A 366 13.27 -6.36 21.24
N ASP A 367 13.55 -7.16 22.25
CA ASP A 367 13.78 -8.61 22.14
C ASP A 367 12.48 -9.44 21.98
N ASN A 368 11.31 -8.79 22.00
CA ASN A 368 10.03 -9.39 21.65
C ASN A 368 9.92 -9.60 20.12
N PRO A 369 9.85 -10.85 19.61
CA PRO A 369 9.70 -11.13 18.17
C PRO A 369 8.28 -10.80 17.63
N ASN A 370 7.30 -10.60 18.52
CA ASN A 370 5.95 -10.14 18.18
C ASN A 370 5.88 -8.61 18.27
N SER A 371 6.66 -7.95 17.41
CA SER A 371 6.57 -6.50 17.14
C SER A 371 5.17 -6.10 16.67
N HIS A 372 4.58 -6.92 15.79
CA HIS A 372 3.26 -6.74 15.22
C HIS A 372 2.19 -7.34 16.14
N ALA A 373 1.62 -6.52 17.03
CA ALA A 373 0.55 -6.95 17.90
C ALA A 373 -0.78 -7.05 17.12
N ALA A 374 -1.46 -8.20 17.16
CA ALA A 374 -2.68 -8.46 16.38
C ALA A 374 -3.88 -7.53 16.68
N LYS A 375 -3.84 -6.77 17.79
CA LYS A 375 -4.84 -5.72 18.11
C LYS A 375 -4.49 -4.35 17.51
N ASN A 376 -3.30 -4.17 16.94
CA ASN A 376 -2.86 -2.92 16.37
C ASN A 376 -3.43 -2.75 14.95
N ILE A 377 -4.63 -2.17 14.86
CA ILE A 377 -5.28 -1.82 13.58
C ILE A 377 -4.45 -0.87 12.71
N HIS A 378 -3.35 -0.31 13.21
CA HIS A 378 -2.46 0.60 12.49
C HIS A 378 -1.18 -0.06 11.97
N ASP A 379 -0.95 -1.35 12.22
CA ASP A 379 0.22 -2.10 11.75
C ASP A 379 -0.11 -2.91 10.48
N THR A 380 0.66 -2.70 9.41
CA THR A 380 0.41 -3.32 8.10
C THR A 380 0.61 -4.83 8.11
N VAL A 381 1.54 -5.36 8.90
CA VAL A 381 1.74 -6.81 9.03
C VAL A 381 0.63 -7.40 9.90
N ALA A 382 0.21 -6.74 10.98
CA ALA A 382 -0.91 -7.20 11.79
C ALA A 382 -2.25 -7.21 11.03
N GLN A 383 -2.49 -6.20 10.16
CA GLN A 383 -3.64 -6.20 9.25
C GLN A 383 -3.56 -7.37 8.25
N TYR A 384 -2.41 -7.58 7.60
CA TYR A 384 -2.21 -8.67 6.67
C TYR A 384 -2.40 -10.04 7.34
N GLU A 385 -1.76 -10.27 8.49
CA GLU A 385 -1.83 -11.54 9.23
C GLU A 385 -3.23 -11.84 9.78
N LYS A 386 -4.09 -10.83 9.96
CA LYS A 386 -5.51 -11.01 10.32
C LYS A 386 -6.34 -11.58 9.16
N ILE A 387 -6.03 -11.22 7.92
CA ILE A 387 -6.85 -11.53 6.74
C ILE A 387 -6.29 -12.72 5.95
N TYR A 388 -4.97 -12.76 5.74
CA TYR A 388 -4.30 -13.72 4.85
C TYR A 388 -3.44 -14.76 5.61
N GLY A 389 -3.47 -14.73 6.94
CA GLY A 389 -2.75 -15.68 7.81
C GLY A 389 -1.30 -15.28 8.14
N LYS A 390 -0.69 -16.03 9.06
CA LYS A 390 0.59 -15.65 9.68
C LYS A 390 1.78 -15.70 8.72
N THR A 391 2.57 -14.64 8.71
CA THR A 391 3.86 -14.60 8.00
C THR A 391 4.97 -15.24 8.82
N THR A 392 6.04 -15.67 8.14
CA THR A 392 7.29 -16.13 8.77
C THR A 392 8.18 -14.93 9.08
N CYS A 393 8.67 -14.83 10.31
CA CYS A 393 9.66 -13.82 10.71
C CYS A 393 11.08 -14.38 10.53
N ILE A 394 11.92 -13.68 9.78
CA ILE A 394 13.26 -14.11 9.40
C ILE A 394 14.27 -13.03 9.85
N PRO A 395 15.16 -13.33 10.82
CA PRO A 395 16.19 -12.41 11.27
C PRO A 395 17.13 -12.04 10.12
N LEU A 396 17.29 -10.75 9.82
CA LEU A 396 18.09 -10.28 8.69
C LEU A 396 19.50 -9.91 9.15
N SER A 397 19.62 -8.95 10.06
CA SER A 397 20.91 -8.45 10.55
C SER A 397 20.84 -7.68 11.87
N SER A 398 21.99 -7.54 12.53
CA SER A 398 22.22 -6.66 13.67
C SER A 398 22.87 -5.35 13.20
N VAL A 399 22.25 -4.22 13.53
CA VAL A 399 22.59 -2.87 13.06
C VAL A 399 22.79 -1.93 14.25
N PRO A 400 23.79 -1.03 14.26
CA PRO A 400 23.95 -0.04 15.31
C PRO A 400 22.70 0.84 15.43
N ARG A 401 22.21 1.08 16.65
CA ARG A 401 20.93 1.77 16.93
C ARG A 401 20.81 3.16 16.28
N LYS A 402 21.93 3.86 16.10
CA LYS A 402 22.01 5.16 15.40
C LYS A 402 21.74 5.07 13.88
N ASP A 403 22.07 3.94 13.25
CA ASP A 403 21.98 3.72 11.80
C ASP A 403 20.72 2.90 11.43
N LEU A 404 19.96 2.43 12.42
CA LEU A 404 18.83 1.51 12.27
C LEU A 404 17.77 2.00 11.27
N LEU A 405 17.29 3.24 11.45
CA LEU A 405 16.31 3.87 10.55
C LEU A 405 16.89 4.17 9.17
N LYS A 406 18.22 4.36 9.05
CA LYS A 406 18.90 4.44 7.75
C LYS A 406 18.76 3.09 7.05
N MET A 407 19.19 2.00 7.68
CA MET A 407 19.20 0.68 7.04
C MET A 407 17.78 0.13 6.79
N GLU A 408 16.81 0.40 7.66
CA GLU A 408 15.39 0.11 7.41
C GLU A 408 14.89 0.80 6.12
N ALA A 409 15.16 2.10 5.94
CA ALA A 409 14.75 2.83 4.75
C ALA A 409 15.36 2.27 3.45
N HIS A 410 16.59 1.75 3.50
CA HIS A 410 17.25 1.10 2.36
C HIS A 410 16.70 -0.30 2.09
N LEU A 411 16.37 -1.05 3.15
CA LEU A 411 15.70 -2.35 3.04
C LEU A 411 14.33 -2.20 2.37
N HIS A 412 13.53 -1.20 2.78
CA HIS A 412 12.24 -0.91 2.16
C HIS A 412 12.39 -0.70 0.64
N VAL A 413 13.31 0.16 0.20
CA VAL A 413 13.56 0.43 -1.23
C VAL A 413 14.07 -0.81 -1.97
N SER A 414 14.93 -1.61 -1.32
CA SER A 414 15.43 -2.85 -1.93
C SER A 414 14.32 -3.88 -2.16
N LEU A 415 13.39 -4.01 -1.21
CA LEU A 415 12.22 -4.90 -1.35
C LEU A 415 11.20 -4.37 -2.39
N LEU A 416 11.01 -3.05 -2.47
CA LEU A 416 10.24 -2.43 -3.55
C LEU A 416 10.85 -2.75 -4.93
N ILE A 417 12.17 -2.62 -5.08
CA ILE A 417 12.87 -2.94 -6.33
C ILE A 417 12.78 -4.45 -6.65
N ALA A 418 12.93 -5.32 -5.66
CA ALA A 418 12.79 -6.76 -5.85
C ALA A 418 11.38 -7.16 -6.32
N TYR A 419 10.35 -6.51 -5.79
CA TYR A 419 8.96 -6.64 -6.25
C TYR A 419 8.78 -6.13 -7.69
N LEU A 420 9.22 -4.89 -7.98
CA LEU A 420 9.10 -4.26 -9.30
C LEU A 420 9.82 -5.05 -10.41
N LEU A 421 10.93 -5.72 -10.09
CA LEU A 421 11.69 -6.56 -11.02
C LEU A 421 11.21 -8.03 -11.06
N ARG A 422 10.08 -8.37 -10.40
CA ARG A 422 9.54 -9.75 -10.24
C ARG A 422 10.65 -10.75 -9.89
N LEU A 423 11.41 -10.47 -8.83
CA LEU A 423 12.44 -11.38 -8.30
C LEU A 423 11.82 -12.47 -7.41
N LYS A 424 12.52 -13.61 -7.26
CA LYS A 424 12.07 -14.70 -6.36
C LYS A 424 12.48 -14.41 -4.92
N ASN A 425 11.71 -14.91 -3.94
CA ASN A 425 11.97 -14.73 -2.51
C ASN A 425 13.25 -15.51 -2.07
N PRO A 426 14.37 -14.85 -1.71
CA PRO A 426 15.61 -15.55 -1.37
C PRO A 426 15.67 -16.02 0.10
N PHE A 427 14.77 -15.50 0.95
CA PHE A 427 14.90 -15.58 2.40
C PHE A 427 14.38 -16.89 3.00
N HIS A 428 13.49 -17.61 2.32
CA HIS A 428 12.86 -18.81 2.87
C HIS A 428 12.67 -19.94 1.83
N PRO A 429 13.20 -21.17 2.07
CA PRO A 429 13.15 -22.26 1.09
C PRO A 429 11.74 -22.62 0.60
N LYS A 430 10.73 -22.65 1.48
CA LYS A 430 9.33 -22.93 1.11
C LYS A 430 8.76 -21.88 0.13
N PHE A 431 9.28 -20.66 0.16
CA PHE A 431 8.79 -19.54 -0.64
C PHE A 431 9.67 -19.20 -1.85
N ALA A 432 10.79 -19.89 -2.03
CA ALA A 432 11.81 -19.62 -3.06
C ALA A 432 11.35 -19.79 -4.53
N LYS A 433 10.11 -20.24 -4.76
CA LYS A 433 9.47 -20.23 -6.09
C LYS A 433 8.67 -18.97 -6.41
N PHE A 434 8.15 -18.29 -5.38
CA PHE A 434 7.17 -17.21 -5.56
C PHE A 434 7.81 -15.85 -5.79
N HIS A 435 7.01 -14.95 -6.35
CA HIS A 435 7.34 -13.57 -6.68
C HIS A 435 6.52 -12.60 -5.83
N PRO A 436 6.86 -12.41 -4.54
CA PRO A 436 6.04 -11.66 -3.60
C PRO A 436 5.92 -10.16 -3.92
N TYR A 437 4.83 -9.56 -3.46
CA TYR A 437 4.60 -8.13 -3.39
C TYR A 437 5.40 -7.48 -2.25
N CYS A 438 5.76 -6.21 -2.42
CA CYS A 438 6.30 -5.41 -1.32
C CYS A 438 5.14 -4.91 -0.43
N LEU A 439 5.12 -5.31 0.84
CA LEU A 439 4.08 -4.91 1.81
C LEU A 439 4.44 -3.60 2.55
N ASN A 440 5.68 -3.12 2.43
CA ASN A 440 6.08 -1.80 2.96
C ASN A 440 5.34 -0.68 2.22
N LYS A 441 4.57 0.14 2.94
CA LYS A 441 3.74 1.21 2.34
C LYS A 441 4.49 2.52 2.07
N MET A 442 5.59 2.79 2.78
CA MET A 442 6.35 4.03 2.63
C MET A 442 7.79 3.92 3.17
N THR A 443 8.60 4.94 2.86
CA THR A 443 9.92 5.20 3.44
C THR A 443 10.13 6.69 3.68
N MET A 444 11.13 7.08 4.49
CA MET A 444 11.42 8.48 4.84
C MET A 444 12.64 9.00 4.08
N THR A 445 12.51 10.10 3.33
CA THR A 445 13.58 10.59 2.43
C THR A 445 14.83 11.07 3.16
N LYS A 446 14.67 11.60 4.38
CA LYS A 446 15.75 12.01 5.30
C LYS A 446 16.75 10.89 5.68
N HIS A 447 16.48 9.65 5.28
CA HIS A 447 17.34 8.50 5.51
C HIS A 447 18.15 8.08 4.28
N PHE A 448 18.10 8.85 3.19
CA PHE A 448 18.95 8.64 2.01
C PHE A 448 20.00 9.73 1.86
N ASP A 449 21.18 9.32 1.40
CA ASP A 449 22.33 10.15 1.08
C ASP A 449 23.06 9.59 -0.16
N ASN A 450 24.19 10.20 -0.52
CA ASN A 450 24.91 9.86 -1.75
C ASN A 450 25.48 8.43 -1.76
N GLU A 451 25.54 7.74 -0.62
CA GLU A 451 25.95 6.32 -0.53
C GLU A 451 24.77 5.35 -0.72
N SER A 452 23.53 5.83 -0.59
CA SER A 452 22.33 4.98 -0.50
C SER A 452 22.14 4.03 -1.66
N TRP A 453 22.36 4.51 -2.89
CA TRP A 453 22.24 3.67 -4.08
C TRP A 453 23.32 2.57 -4.12
N GLY A 454 24.48 2.82 -3.53
CA GLY A 454 25.53 1.81 -3.34
C GLY A 454 25.11 0.71 -2.38
N LEU A 455 24.57 1.07 -1.22
CA LEU A 455 24.06 0.15 -0.20
C LEU A 455 22.88 -0.70 -0.74
N ILE A 456 21.94 -0.08 -1.46
CA ILE A 456 20.83 -0.77 -2.13
C ILE A 456 21.37 -1.79 -3.16
N ARG A 457 22.28 -1.37 -4.05
CA ARG A 457 22.90 -2.29 -5.04
C ARG A 457 23.64 -3.46 -4.39
N GLN A 458 24.37 -3.22 -3.29
CA GLN A 458 25.06 -4.29 -2.55
C GLN A 458 24.07 -5.31 -1.97
N PHE A 459 22.94 -4.86 -1.41
CA PHE A 459 21.92 -5.77 -0.86
C PHE A 459 21.26 -6.63 -1.95
N MET A 460 20.96 -6.02 -3.10
CA MET A 460 20.35 -6.71 -4.25
C MET A 460 21.29 -7.75 -4.86
N ILE A 461 22.60 -7.48 -4.89
CA ILE A 461 23.60 -8.49 -5.30
C ILE A 461 23.72 -9.60 -4.25
N PHE A 462 23.74 -9.27 -2.95
CA PHE A 462 23.98 -10.24 -1.87
C PHE A 462 22.81 -11.22 -1.69
N GLU A 463 21.58 -10.72 -1.49
CA GLU A 463 20.42 -11.56 -1.18
C GLU A 463 19.74 -12.09 -2.46
N PHE A 464 19.51 -11.22 -3.45
CA PHE A 464 18.78 -11.58 -4.68
C PHE A 464 19.66 -12.03 -5.85
N GLY A 465 20.98 -11.85 -5.77
CA GLY A 465 21.92 -12.25 -6.84
C GLY A 465 21.84 -11.39 -8.10
N VAL A 466 21.27 -10.19 -8.04
CA VAL A 466 21.11 -9.30 -9.20
C VAL A 466 21.85 -7.98 -9.00
N GLU A 467 22.62 -7.60 -10.01
CA GLU A 467 23.15 -6.24 -10.11
C GLU A 467 22.14 -5.37 -10.85
N ILE A 468 21.72 -4.29 -10.20
CA ILE A 468 20.80 -3.31 -10.78
C ILE A 468 21.51 -2.00 -11.12
N ALA A 469 20.92 -1.25 -12.06
CA ALA A 469 21.30 0.11 -12.39
C ALA A 469 20.07 0.96 -12.74
N LEU A 470 20.17 2.26 -12.51
CA LEU A 470 19.32 3.27 -13.14
C LEU A 470 20.13 3.81 -14.32
N VAL A 471 19.54 3.79 -15.51
CA VAL A 471 20.21 4.22 -16.75
C VAL A 471 19.34 5.20 -17.52
N VAL A 472 19.94 5.98 -18.41
CA VAL A 472 19.20 6.81 -19.37
C VAL A 472 18.29 5.90 -20.23
N THR A 473 17.01 6.22 -20.29
CA THR A 473 16.06 5.64 -21.24
C THR A 473 16.52 5.98 -22.66
N PRO A 474 16.85 5.00 -23.51
CA PRO A 474 17.29 5.29 -24.87
C PRO A 474 16.17 6.01 -25.63
N THR A 475 16.50 7.16 -26.21
CA THR A 475 15.58 7.95 -27.05
C THR A 475 15.29 7.22 -28.36
N LYS A 476 14.50 6.14 -28.30
CA LYS A 476 13.83 5.59 -29.46
C LYS A 476 13.02 6.73 -30.08
N TYR A 477 13.21 6.93 -31.39
CA TYR A 477 12.56 7.98 -32.16
C TYR A 477 11.07 8.07 -31.81
N LEU A 478 10.68 9.16 -31.14
CA LEU A 478 9.36 9.73 -31.36
C LEU A 478 9.31 10.12 -32.84
N PRO A 479 8.34 9.63 -33.63
CA PRO A 479 8.09 10.17 -34.96
C PRO A 479 7.84 11.68 -34.82
N SER A 480 8.45 12.48 -35.71
CA SER A 480 8.34 13.93 -35.63
C SER A 480 7.00 14.41 -36.18
N LEU A 481 6.12 14.82 -35.25
CA LEU A 481 4.77 15.40 -35.45
C LEU A 481 3.71 14.40 -35.94
#